data_AF-A0A7W6AQF2-F1
#
_entry.id   AF-A0A7W6AQF2-F1
#
_cell.length_a   1.000
_cell.length_b   1.000
_cell.length_c   1.000
_cell.angle_alpha   90.00
_cell.angle_beta   90.00
_cell.angle_gamma   90.00
#
_symmetry.space_group_name_H-M   'P 1'
#
loop_
_entity.id
_entity.type
_entity.pdbx_description
1 polymer ?
#
loop_
_entity_poly.entity_id
_entity_poly.type
_entity_poly.pdbx_seq_one_letter_code
_entity_poly.pdbx_strand_id
1 'polypeptide(L)'
;MEHASHPDIVKRLRRAHGHLAGVIAMIEEGRPCVDLAQQLHAVESAITNAKRVLIQDHMEHCLGDGIEHGGKGAKDALAEFKILAKYL
;
A
#
# COMPACT_ATOMS: atom_id res chain seq x y z
N MET A 1 -1.23 18.21 -3.27
CA MET A 1 -1.65 17.81 -1.91
C MET A 1 -0.59 16.84 -1.42
N GLU A 2 0.24 17.27 -0.47
CA GLU A 2 1.14 16.34 0.23
C GLU A 2 0.35 15.71 1.37
N HIS A 3 0.11 14.40 1.30
CA HIS A 3 -0.62 13.68 2.34
C HIS A 3 0.33 13.43 3.53
N ALA A 4 -0.07 13.88 4.72
CA ALA A 4 0.74 13.86 5.93
C ALA A 4 1.15 12.44 6.39
N SER A 5 0.46 11.40 5.91
CA SER A 5 0.62 10.00 6.33
C SER A 5 1.59 9.17 5.48
N HIS A 6 2.08 9.73 4.37
CA HIS A 6 3.11 9.10 3.54
C HIS A 6 4.33 8.56 4.31
N PRO A 7 4.83 9.20 5.40
CA PRO A 7 5.97 8.67 6.16
C PRO A 7 5.76 7.26 6.71
N ASP A 8 4.54 6.92 7.17
CA ASP A 8 4.27 5.60 7.75
C ASP A 8 4.06 4.52 6.69
N ILE A 9 3.58 4.89 5.51
CA ILE A 9 3.53 4.01 4.34
C ILE A 9 4.95 3.72 3.87
N VAL A 10 5.82 4.74 3.80
CA VAL A 10 7.24 4.58 3.48
C VAL A 10 7.93 3.63 4.48
N LYS A 11 7.64 3.73 5.79
CA LYS A 11 8.18 2.78 6.79
C LYS A 11 7.74 1.34 6.52
N ARG A 12 6.49 1.11 6.11
CA ARG A 12 5.98 -0.23 5.76
C ARG A 12 6.65 -0.77 4.50
N LEU A 13 6.77 0.05 3.46
CA LEU A 13 7.46 -0.31 2.22
C LEU A 13 8.96 -0.59 2.44
N ARG A 14 9.63 0.14 3.34
CA ARG A 14 11.03 -0.14 3.72
C ARG A 14 11.19 -1.53 4.35
N ARG A 15 10.22 -1.98 5.15
CA ARG A 15 10.24 -3.36 5.70
C ARG A 15 10.07 -4.41 4.60
N ALA A 16 9.11 -4.20 3.69
CA ALA A 16 8.92 -5.07 2.53
C ALA A 16 10.18 -5.14 1.64
N HIS A 17 10.86 -4.00 1.44
CA HIS A 17 12.13 -3.94 0.72
C HIS A 17 13.22 -4.78 1.40
N GLY A 18 13.36 -4.68 2.73
CA GLY A 18 14.32 -5.51 3.48
C GLY A 18 14.03 -7.01 3.34
N HIS A 19 12.76 -7.41 3.39
CA HIS A 19 12.37 -8.81 3.16
C HIS A 19 12.70 -9.24 1.72
N LEU A 20 12.39 -8.42 0.72
CA LEU A 20 12.69 -8.72 -0.67
C LEU A 20 14.19 -8.87 -0.92
N ALA A 21 15.01 -8.00 -0.33
CA ALA A 21 16.46 -8.13 -0.39
C ALA A 21 16.95 -9.46 0.22
N GLY A 22 16.34 -9.88 1.33
CA GLY A 22 16.59 -11.20 1.93
C GLY A 22 16.21 -12.36 1.01
N VAL A 23 15.06 -12.28 0.33
CA VAL A 23 14.65 -13.30 -0.65
C VAL A 23 15.65 -13.42 -1.79
N ILE A 24 16.14 -12.29 -2.32
CA ILE A 24 17.15 -12.28 -3.39
C ILE A 24 18.42 -13.02 -2.92
N ALA A 25 18.92 -12.70 -1.73
CA ALA A 25 20.08 -13.40 -1.17
C ALA A 25 19.81 -14.90 -0.99
N MET A 26 18.63 -15.30 -0.52
CA MET A 26 18.26 -16.72 -0.41
C MET A 26 18.25 -17.46 -1.74
N ILE A 27 17.85 -16.78 -2.84
CA ILE A 27 17.92 -17.34 -4.19
C ILE A 27 19.37 -17.53 -4.61
N GLU A 28 20.21 -16.52 -4.40
CA GLU A 28 21.64 -16.57 -4.71
C GLU A 28 22.39 -17.66 -3.91
N GLU A 29 21.96 -17.91 -2.67
CA GLU A 29 22.45 -19.00 -1.81
C GLU A 29 21.91 -20.40 -2.19
N GLY A 30 20.97 -20.49 -3.14
CA GLY A 30 20.40 -21.77 -3.56
C GLY A 30 19.47 -22.42 -2.53
N ARG A 31 18.75 -21.62 -1.73
CA ARG A 31 17.78 -22.12 -0.74
C ARG A 31 16.64 -22.93 -1.36
N PRO A 32 15.99 -23.84 -0.61
CA PRO A 32 14.87 -24.63 -1.11
C PRO A 32 13.70 -23.77 -1.62
N CYS A 33 13.07 -24.21 -2.73
CA CYS A 33 11.95 -23.49 -3.36
C CYS A 33 10.77 -23.23 -2.41
N VAL A 34 10.52 -24.13 -1.45
CA VAL A 34 9.44 -23.97 -0.47
C VAL A 34 9.70 -22.77 0.44
N ASP A 35 10.93 -22.61 0.93
CA ASP A 35 11.32 -21.48 1.78
C ASP A 35 11.21 -20.17 1.00
N LEU A 36 11.67 -20.15 -0.25
CA LEU A 36 11.58 -19.00 -1.13
C LEU A 36 10.13 -18.57 -1.37
N ALA A 37 9.25 -19.53 -1.66
CA ALA A 37 7.82 -19.26 -1.86
C ALA A 37 7.16 -18.66 -0.61
N GLN A 38 7.50 -19.17 0.58
CA GLN A 38 7.00 -18.62 1.84
C GLN A 38 7.45 -17.18 2.06
N GLN A 39 8.74 -16.88 1.81
CA GLN A 39 9.25 -15.52 1.98
C GLN A 39 8.68 -14.55 0.95
N LEU A 40 8.53 -14.98 -0.31
CA LEU A 40 7.85 -14.18 -1.34
C LEU A 40 6.41 -13.84 -0.95
N HIS A 41 5.67 -14.80 -0.40
CA HIS A 41 4.32 -14.55 0.10
C HIS A 41 4.29 -13.56 1.28
N ALA A 42 5.30 -13.58 2.15
CA ALA A 42 5.45 -12.58 3.21
C ALA A 42 5.71 -11.17 2.66
N VAL A 43 6.51 -11.04 1.59
CA VAL A 43 6.73 -9.76 0.88
C VAL A 43 5.43 -9.26 0.25
N GLU A 44 4.71 -10.12 -0.48
CA GLU A 44 3.41 -9.79 -1.08
C GLU A 44 2.41 -9.31 -0.03
N SER A 45 2.32 -10.01 1.11
CA SER A 45 1.46 -9.64 2.22
C SER A 45 1.83 -8.27 2.81
N ALA A 46 3.12 -7.98 2.95
CA ALA A 46 3.59 -6.68 3.44
C ALA A 46 3.22 -5.54 2.48
N ILE A 47 3.38 -5.74 1.17
CA ILE A 47 3.00 -4.77 0.13
C ILE A 47 1.48 -4.55 0.13
N THR A 48 0.71 -5.63 0.20
CA THR A 48 -0.76 -5.57 0.24
C THR A 48 -1.26 -4.77 1.44
N ASN A 49 -0.65 -4.96 2.61
CA ASN A 49 -0.98 -4.17 3.79
C ASN A 49 -0.60 -2.70 3.64
N ALA A 50 0.56 -2.38 3.07
CA ALA A 50 0.95 -0.99 2.81
C ALA A 50 -0.03 -0.29 1.84
N LYS A 51 -0.45 -1.00 0.79
CA LYS A 51 -1.45 -0.56 -0.19
C LYS A 51 -2.81 -0.30 0.45
N ARG A 52 -3.30 -1.19 1.32
CA ARG A 52 -4.56 -0.99 2.05
C ARG A 52 -4.53 0.26 2.92
N VAL A 53 -3.44 0.48 3.65
CA VAL A 53 -3.27 1.68 4.49
C VAL A 53 -3.25 2.95 3.64
N LEU A 54 -2.56 2.94 2.49
CA LEU A 54 -2.57 4.07 1.56
C LEU A 54 -3.98 4.43 1.09
N ILE A 55 -4.76 3.42 0.67
CA ILE A 55 -6.13 3.63 0.19
C ILE A 55 -7.03 4.14 1.31
N GLN A 56 -6.93 3.56 2.52
CA GLN A 56 -7.72 4.00 3.66
C GLN A 56 -7.40 5.45 4.05
N ASP A 57 -6.12 5.81 4.11
CA ASP A 57 -5.68 7.18 4.43
C ASP A 57 -6.20 8.21 3.42
N HIS A 58 -6.14 7.87 2.12
CA HIS A 58 -6.70 8.70 1.05
C HIS A 58 -8.21 8.86 1.19
N MET A 59 -8.93 7.78 1.52
CA MET A 59 -10.37 7.85 1.73
C MET A 59 -10.74 8.78 2.88
N GLU A 60 -10.08 8.65 4.03
CA GLU A 60 -10.37 9.45 5.22
C GLU A 60 -10.19 10.95 4.94
N HIS A 61 -9.16 11.33 4.18
CA HIS A 61 -8.89 12.72 3.82
C HIS A 61 -9.83 13.26 2.72
N CYS A 62 -9.98 12.55 1.60
CA CYS A 62 -10.77 13.05 0.47
C CYS A 62 -12.28 13.04 0.72
N LEU A 63 -12.81 12.11 1.53
CA LEU A 63 -14.21 12.17 1.97
C LEU A 63 -14.43 13.30 2.98
N GLY A 64 -13.49 13.53 3.90
CA GLY A 64 -13.55 14.66 4.84
C GLY A 64 -13.61 16.01 4.11
N ASP A 65 -12.65 16.25 3.23
CA ASP A 65 -12.57 17.48 2.44
C ASP A 65 -13.77 17.64 1.48
N GLY A 66 -14.23 16.54 0.87
CA GLY A 66 -15.35 16.55 -0.07
C GLY A 66 -16.70 16.88 0.58
N ILE A 67 -16.87 16.56 1.87
CA ILE A 67 -18.06 16.94 2.64
C ILE A 67 -18.01 18.43 2.99
N GLU A 68 -16.85 18.97 3.35
CA GLU A 68 -16.68 20.40 3.65
C GLU A 68 -16.88 21.31 2.42
N HIS A 69 -16.50 20.84 1.22
CA HIS A 69 -16.58 21.64 -0.02
C HIS A 69 -17.89 21.45 -0.83
N GLY A 70 -18.84 20.66 -0.31
CA GLY A 70 -20.18 20.49 -0.90
C GLY A 70 -20.29 19.52 -2.09
N GLY A 71 -21.49 19.44 -2.70
CA GLY A 71 -21.89 18.33 -3.59
C GLY A 71 -21.08 18.11 -4.88
N LYS A 72 -20.22 19.04 -5.29
CA LYS A 72 -19.26 18.83 -6.39
C LYS A 72 -18.01 18.10 -5.90
N GLY A 73 -17.47 18.49 -4.74
CA GLY A 73 -16.32 17.81 -4.10
C GLY A 73 -16.64 16.36 -3.73
N ALA A 74 -17.85 16.09 -3.25
CA ALA A 74 -18.28 14.72 -2.95
C ALA A 74 -18.32 13.79 -4.20
N LYS A 75 -18.66 14.32 -5.38
CA LYS A 75 -18.66 13.53 -6.63
C LYS A 75 -17.25 13.23 -7.12
N ASP A 76 -16.36 14.19 -6.99
CA ASP A 76 -14.96 14.05 -7.40
C ASP A 76 -14.23 13.05 -6.48
N ALA A 77 -14.45 13.13 -5.16
CA ALA A 77 -13.94 12.16 -4.19
C ALA A 77 -14.43 10.72 -4.48
N LEU A 78 -15.70 10.54 -4.87
CA LEU A 78 -16.24 9.23 -5.23
C LEU A 78 -15.62 8.67 -6.54
N ALA A 79 -15.30 9.55 -7.50
CA ALA A 79 -14.65 9.16 -8.74
C ALA A 79 -13.20 8.68 -8.49
N GLU A 80 -12.44 9.40 -7.66
CA GLU A 80 -11.10 8.97 -7.24
C GLU A 80 -11.13 7.66 -6.46
N PHE A 81 -12.09 7.52 -5.53
CA PHE A 81 -12.27 6.27 -4.79
C PHE A 81 -12.50 5.07 -5.72
N LYS A 82 -13.32 5.22 -6.76
CA LYS A 82 -13.52 4.14 -7.76
C LYS A 82 -12.25 3.73 -8.48
N ILE A 83 -11.29 4.65 -8.66
CA ILE A 83 -9.99 4.32 -9.26
C ILE A 83 -9.15 3.54 -8.27
N LEU A 84 -9.08 4.00 -7.02
CA LEU A 84 -8.30 3.36 -5.96
C LEU A 84 -8.84 1.97 -5.57
N ALA A 85 -10.15 1.79 -5.57
CA ALA A 85 -10.80 0.51 -5.28
C ALA A 85 -10.43 -0.61 -6.27
N LYS A 86 -9.95 -0.29 -7.48
CA LYS A 86 -9.40 -1.28 -8.43
C LYS A 86 -8.12 -1.95 -7.93
N TYR A 87 -7.46 -1.31 -6.98
CA TYR A 87 -6.21 -1.76 -6.41
C TYR A 87 -6.38 -2.34 -5.01
N LEU A 88 -7.61 -2.51 -4.49
CA LEU A 88 -7.85 -3.28 -3.27
C LEU A 88 -7.70 -4.79 -3.57
#